data_AF-R6PH07-F1
#
_entry.id   AF-R6PH07-F1
#
_cell.length_a   1.000
_cell.length_b   1.000
_cell.length_c   1.000
_cell.angle_alpha   90.00
_cell.angle_beta   90.00
_cell.angle_gamma   90.00
#
_symmetry.space_group_name_H-M   'P 1'
#
loop_
_entity.id
_entity.type
_entity.pdbx_description
1 polymer ?
#
loop_
_entity_poly.entity_id
_entity_poly.type
_entity_poly.pdbx_seq_one_letter_code
_entity_poly.pdbx_strand_id
1 'polypeptide(L)' 'MAKLHFRFKTPKDIRNSIARVNNMVANGEMDTKIANAIICGCNTLLGSIRVDEQQKQIEELRNIVNELERG' A
#
# COMPACT_ATOMS: atom_id res chain seq x y z
N MET A 1 -15.32 -22.00 6.86
CA MET A 1 -14.69 -20.68 7.09
C MET A 1 -14.99 -19.77 5.91
N ALA A 2 -15.45 -18.55 6.15
CA ALA A 2 -15.61 -17.58 5.07
C ALA A 2 -14.23 -17.22 4.51
N LYS A 3 -14.07 -17.23 3.17
CA LYS A 3 -12.81 -16.81 2.54
C LYS A 3 -12.62 -15.31 2.77
N LEU A 4 -11.47 -14.92 3.30
CA LEU A 4 -11.09 -13.52 3.41
C LEU A 4 -10.87 -12.95 2.01
N HIS A 5 -11.60 -11.88 1.68
CA HIS A 5 -11.45 -11.16 0.43
C HIS A 5 -11.00 -9.73 0.75
N PHE A 6 -9.75 -9.41 0.40
CA PHE A 6 -9.17 -8.09 0.56
C PHE A 6 -9.14 -7.37 -0.79
N ARG A 7 -9.37 -6.05 -0.77
CA ARG A 7 -9.19 -5.19 -1.94
C ARG A 7 -7.94 -4.34 -1.72
N PHE A 8 -7.00 -4.43 -2.65
CA PHE A 8 -5.71 -3.73 -2.58
C PHE A 8 -5.47 -2.80 -3.78
N LYS A 9 -6.53 -2.16 -4.30
CA LYS A 9 -6.43 -1.31 -5.50
C LYS A 9 -5.82 0.05 -5.21
N THR A 10 -6.05 0.61 -4.02
CA THR A 10 -5.56 1.94 -3.64
C THR A 10 -4.92 1.89 -2.25
N PRO A 11 -4.06 2.87 -1.90
CA PRO A 11 -3.55 3.01 -0.53
C PRO A 11 -4.66 3.12 0.52
N LYS A 12 -5.82 3.66 0.15
CA LYS A 12 -7.00 3.73 1.02
C LYS A 12 -7.58 2.34 1.27
N ASP A 13 -7.75 1.53 0.23
CA ASP A 13 -8.28 0.17 0.35
C ASP A 13 -7.37 -0.73 1.19
N ILE A 14 -6.05 -0.58 1.03
CA ILE A 14 -5.05 -1.31 1.82
C ILE A 14 -5.14 -0.91 3.30
N ARG A 15 -5.21 0.39 3.61
CA ARG A 15 -5.39 0.87 5.00
C ARG A 15 -6.68 0.37 5.64
N ASN A 16 -7.79 0.37 4.88
CA ASN A 16 -9.07 -0.17 5.34
C ASN A 16 -8.97 -1.68 5.61
N SER A 17 -8.22 -2.41 4.79
CA SER A 17 -7.99 -3.85 4.98
C SER A 17 -7.15 -4.14 6.23
N ILE A 18 -6.10 -3.34 6.49
CA ILE A 18 -5.31 -3.42 7.73
C ILE A 18 -6.20 -3.16 8.96
N ALA A 19 -7.03 -2.12 8.92
CA ALA A 19 -7.95 -1.80 10.02
C ALA A 19 -8.90 -2.97 10.33
N ARG A 20 -9.43 -3.62 9.28
CA ARG A 20 -10.27 -4.81 9.44
C ARG A 20 -9.50 -5.98 10.07
N VAL A 21 -8.26 -6.24 9.62
CA VAL A 21 -7.40 -7.28 10.20
C VAL A 21 -7.14 -7.01 11.69
N ASN A 22 -6.82 -5.77 12.06
CA ASN A 22 -6.60 -5.39 13.46
C ASN A 22 -7.85 -5.62 14.32
N ASN A 23 -9.03 -5.27 13.82
CA ASN A 23 -10.28 -5.53 14.54
C ASN A 23 -10.53 -7.04 14.73
N MET A 24 -10.28 -7.85 13.70
CA MET A 24 -10.41 -9.31 13.81
C MET A 24 -9.45 -9.90 14.84
N VAL A 25 -8.22 -9.39 14.93
CA VAL A 25 -7.27 -9.79 15.98
C VAL A 25 -7.78 -9.37 17.37
N ALA A 26 -8.22 -8.12 17.52
CA ALA A 26 -8.71 -7.60 18.80
C ALA A 26 -9.93 -8.38 19.33
N ASN A 27 -10.79 -8.86 18.43
CA ASN A 27 -11.96 -9.68 18.76
C ASN A 27 -11.65 -11.18 18.93
N GLY A 28 -10.40 -11.62 18.71
CA GLY A 28 -10.03 -13.04 18.73
C GLY A 28 -10.53 -13.86 17.53
N GLU A 29 -10.98 -13.20 16.47
CA GLU A 29 -11.47 -13.81 15.23
C GLU A 29 -10.34 -14.18 14.25
N MET A 30 -9.11 -13.72 14.50
CA MET A 30 -7.94 -13.97 13.66
C MET A 30 -6.69 -14.25 14.50
N ASP A 31 -5.97 -15.30 14.14
CA ASP A 31 -4.65 -15.60 14.70
C ASP A 31 -3.62 -14.52 14.35
N THR A 32 -2.79 -14.15 15.32
CA THR A 32 -1.82 -13.06 15.17
C THR A 32 -0.75 -13.35 14.13
N LYS A 33 -0.36 -14.61 13.88
CA LYS A 33 0.61 -14.94 12.83
C LYS A 33 0.01 -14.73 11.45
N ILE A 34 -1.25 -15.10 11.25
CA ILE A 34 -1.98 -14.84 10.01
C ILE A 34 -2.12 -13.34 9.77
N ALA A 35 -2.52 -12.59 10.80
CA ALA A 35 -2.64 -11.14 10.73
C ALA A 35 -1.32 -10.46 10.36
N ASN A 36 -0.22 -10.85 11.00
CA ASN A 36 1.11 -10.30 10.72
C ASN A 36 1.57 -10.57 9.29
N ALA A 37 1.30 -11.76 8.74
CA ALA A 37 1.60 -12.07 7.34
C ALA A 37 0.82 -11.16 6.38
N ILE A 38 -0.46 -10.91 6.66
CA ILE A 38 -1.29 -10.00 5.86
C ILE A 38 -0.78 -8.56 5.94
N ILE A 39 -0.49 -8.07 7.15
CA ILE A 39 0.03 -6.72 7.37
C ILE A 39 1.38 -6.51 6.65
N CYS A 40 2.26 -7.51 6.68
CA CYS A 40 3.53 -7.46 5.96
C CYS A 40 3.33 -7.29 4.44
N GLY A 41 2.41 -8.07 3.85
CA GLY A 41 2.02 -7.92 2.45
C GLY A 41 1.45 -6.52 2.14
N CYS A 42 0.55 -6.03 2.99
CA CYS A 42 -0.01 -4.68 2.86
C CYS A 42 1.04 -3.57 2.90
N ASN A 43 2.01 -3.67 3.82
CA ASN A 43 3.10 -2.70 3.93
C ASN A 43 4.01 -2.72 2.70
N THR A 44 4.29 -3.90 2.16
CA THR A 44 5.06 -4.06 0.92
C THR A 44 4.33 -3.39 -0.26
N LEU A 45 3.01 -3.58 -0.38
CA LEU A 45 2.20 -2.96 -1.43
C LEU A 45 2.16 -1.42 -1.30
N LEU A 46 1.99 -0.90 -0.08
CA LEU A 46 2.03 0.55 0.17
C LEU A 46 3.40 1.14 -0.18
N GLY A 47 4.48 0.41 0.12
CA GLY A 47 5.83 0.78 -0.29
C GLY A 47 5.98 0.87 -1.80
N SER A 48 5.53 -0.15 -2.54
CA SER A 48 5.57 -0.17 -4.01
C SER A 48 4.80 1.01 -4.61
N ILE A 49 3.57 1.27 -4.16
CA ILE A 49 2.75 2.38 -4.67
C ILE A 49 3.46 3.72 -4.46
N ARG A 50 4.05 3.93 -3.27
CA ARG A 50 4.78 5.15 -2.96
C ARG A 50 6.00 5.32 -3.87
N VAL A 51 6.74 4.25 -4.13
CA VAL A 51 7.91 4.28 -5.04
C VAL A 51 7.46 4.65 -6.46
N ASP A 52 6.37 4.06 -6.95
CA ASP A 52 5.84 4.35 -8.28
C ASP A 52 5.41 5.82 -8.42
N GLU A 53 4.71 6.36 -7.41
CA GLU A 53 4.32 7.78 -7.35
C GLU A 53 5.53 8.72 -7.33
N GLN A 54 6.54 8.39 -6.51
CA GLN A 54 7.79 9.16 -6.44
C GLN A 54 8.56 9.13 -7.76
N GLN A 55 8.61 7.97 -8.43
CA GLN A 55 9.28 7.83 -9.72
C GLN A 55 8.61 8.68 -10.80
N LYS A 56 7.27 8.77 -10.78
CA LYS A 56 6.52 9.66 -11.69
C LYS A 56 6.87 11.13 -11.46
N GLN A 57 6.92 11.57 -10.20
CA GLN A 57 7.29 12.95 -9.86
C GLN A 57 8.74 13.27 -10.28
N ILE A 58 9.66 12.32 -10.12
CA ILE A 58 11.05 12.47 -10.56
C ILE A 58 11.11 12.67 -12.08
N GLU A 59 10.33 11.91 -12.84
CA GLU A 59 10.32 12.02 -14.30
C GLU A 59 9.72 13.36 -14.76
N GLU A 60 8.65 13.82 -14.12
CA GLU A 60 8.08 15.15 -14.36
C GLU A 60 9.12 16.26 -14.08
N LEU A 61 9.84 16.17 -12.96
CA LEU A 61 10.90 17.13 -12.62
C LEU A 61 12.06 17.09 -13.61
N ARG A 62 12.49 15.91 -14.07
CA ARG A 62 13.53 15.76 -15.09
C ARG A 62 13.15 16.45 -16.40
N ASN A 63 11.88 16.32 -16.82
CA ASN A 63 11.39 16.98 -18.01
C ASN A 63 11.46 18.51 -17.89
N ILE A 64 11.02 19.06 -16.75
CA ILE A 64 11.08 20.50 -16.47
C ILE A 64 12.54 20.99 -16.50
N VAL A 65 13.47 20.28 -15.86
CA VAL A 65 14.89 20.65 -15.87
C VAL A 65 15.45 20.66 -17.29
N ASN A 66 15.18 19.63 -18.08
CA ASN A 66 15.63 19.54 -19.46
C ASN A 66 15.07 20.67 -20.35
N GLU A 67 13.83 21.10 -20.11
CA GLU A 67 13.24 22.24 -20.82
C GLU A 67 13.94 23.56 -20.46
N LEU A 68 14.26 23.76 -19.18
CA LEU A 68 14.98 24.94 -18.72
C LEU A 68 16.43 25.01 -19.23
N GLU A 69 17.11 23.86 -19.36
CA GLU A 69 18.48 23.81 -19.91
C GLU A 69 18.53 24.04 -21.44
N ARG A 70 17.41 23.84 -22.13
CA ARG A 70 17.31 24.04 -23.60
C ARG A 70 16.88 25.44 -24.01
N GLY A 71 16.38 26.25 -23.06
CA GLY A 71 16.01 27.66 -23.26
C GLY A 71 17.12 28.62 -22.91
#